data_AF-A0A0T7SC22-F1
#
_entry.id   AF-A0A0T7SC22-F1
#
_cell.length_a   1.000
_cell.length_b   1.000
_cell.length_c   1.000
_cell.angle_alpha   90.00
_cell.angle_beta   90.00
_cell.angle_gamma   90.00
#
_symmetry.space_group_name_H-M   'P 1'
#
loop_
_entity.id
_entity.type
_entity.pdbx_description
1 polymer ?
#
loop_
_entity_poly.entity_id
_entity_poly.type
_entity_poly.pdbx_seq_one_letter_code
_entity_poly.pdbx_strand_id
1 'polypeptide(L)'
;MKFSVDWAKLKKFFLWLIGWWSVELAPPVRGRILKKNEKSLVGKAYYFCDLKSWKVKSPLSGIISKIYPNYAIQITNKEGLQVLVNIQLDRKNPMPLDKIFQCEVKEGDKVNPKITLFIVYLEEQVISVCVYIPWQPEIIGKIGEFQKNDKKCFVKVHYRNPYSKLQFKKHGKY
;
A
#
# COMPACT_ATOMS: atom_id res chain seq x y z
N MET A 1 -24.18 -10.09 42.12
CA MET A 1 -24.07 -9.56 40.73
C MET A 1 -24.00 -10.75 39.77
N LYS A 2 -25.05 -11.00 38.97
CA LYS A 2 -24.99 -12.03 37.91
C LYS A 2 -24.43 -11.38 36.64
N PHE A 3 -23.23 -11.76 36.23
CA PHE A 3 -22.68 -11.36 34.94
C PHE A 3 -23.39 -12.18 33.85
N SER A 4 -24.35 -11.57 33.16
CA SER A 4 -24.90 -12.16 31.94
C SER A 4 -23.95 -11.82 30.78
N VAL A 5 -23.17 -12.81 30.35
CA VAL A 5 -22.38 -12.68 29.13
C VAL A 5 -23.36 -12.72 27.95
N ASP A 6 -23.44 -11.61 27.21
CA ASP A 6 -24.21 -11.52 25.98
C ASP A 6 -23.49 -12.32 24.89
N TRP A 7 -23.82 -13.61 24.82
CA TRP A 7 -23.27 -14.55 23.85
C TRP A 7 -23.50 -14.13 22.40
N ALA A 8 -24.53 -13.33 22.10
CA ALA A 8 -24.77 -12.82 20.75
C ALA A 8 -23.77 -11.70 20.39
N LYS A 9 -23.45 -10.80 21.32
CA LYS A 9 -22.37 -9.82 21.17
C LYS A 9 -21.00 -10.50 21.10
N LEU A 10 -20.74 -11.48 21.95
CA LEU A 10 -19.48 -12.22 21.93
C LEU A 10 -19.32 -12.99 20.62
N LYS A 11 -20.37 -13.66 20.14
CA LYS A 11 -20.37 -14.38 18.85
C LYS A 11 -20.22 -13.43 17.66
N LYS A 12 -20.86 -12.25 17.68
CA LYS A 12 -20.61 -11.20 16.67
C LYS A 12 -19.16 -10.71 16.71
N PHE A 13 -18.58 -10.53 17.89
CA PHE A 13 -17.18 -10.14 18.06
C PHE A 13 -16.21 -11.22 17.57
N PHE A 14 -16.46 -12.50 17.89
CA PHE A 14 -15.68 -13.63 17.37
C PHE A 14 -15.85 -13.81 15.86
N LEU A 15 -17.06 -13.70 15.31
CA LEU A 15 -17.31 -13.71 13.86
C LEU A 15 -16.68 -12.51 13.15
N TRP A 16 -16.63 -11.36 13.82
CA TRP A 16 -15.90 -10.18 13.36
C TRP A 16 -14.39 -10.44 13.32
N LEU A 17 -13.83 -11.23 14.24
CA LEU A 17 -12.41 -11.61 14.23
C LEU A 17 -12.06 -12.71 13.20
N ILE A 18 -12.98 -13.64 12.90
CA ILE A 18 -12.74 -14.78 11.99
C ILE A 18 -12.60 -14.36 10.51
N GLY A 19 -12.98 -13.13 10.16
CA GLY A 19 -12.96 -12.62 8.79
C GLY A 19 -11.79 -11.70 8.42
N TRP A 20 -10.76 -11.55 9.24
CA TRP A 20 -9.72 -10.54 8.99
C TRP A 20 -8.46 -11.16 8.41
N TRP A 21 -8.13 -10.75 7.19
CA TRP A 21 -6.89 -11.10 6.51
C TRP A 21 -5.89 -9.98 6.70
N SER A 22 -4.62 -10.31 6.54
CA SER A 22 -3.57 -9.32 6.62
C SER A 22 -2.58 -9.51 5.50
N VAL A 23 -2.18 -8.41 4.89
CA VAL A 23 -1.06 -8.38 3.94
C VAL A 23 0.05 -7.51 4.48
N GLU A 24 1.26 -7.98 4.28
CA GLU A 24 2.48 -7.31 4.68
C GLU A 24 3.05 -6.60 3.46
N LEU A 25 3.26 -5.29 3.58
CA LEU A 25 3.85 -4.50 2.52
C LEU A 25 5.37 -4.45 2.72
N ALA A 26 6.09 -4.82 1.67
CA ALA A 26 7.54 -4.76 1.63
C ALA A 26 8.01 -3.34 1.29
N PRO A 27 9.15 -2.89 1.85
CA PRO A 27 9.71 -1.60 1.48
C PRO A 27 10.06 -1.61 -0.02
N PRO A 28 9.61 -0.63 -0.82
CA PRO A 28 9.88 -0.61 -2.25
C PRO A 28 11.36 -0.34 -2.54
N VAL A 29 12.08 0.29 -1.61
CA VAL A 29 13.50 0.60 -1.74
C VAL A 29 14.16 0.50 -0.37
N ARG A 30 15.45 0.13 -0.36
CA ARG A 30 16.26 0.22 0.86
C ARG A 30 16.64 1.69 1.06
N GLY A 31 16.23 2.29 2.17
CA GLY A 31 16.47 3.70 2.44
C GLY A 31 16.04 4.07 3.86
N ARG A 32 16.21 5.35 4.22
CA ARG A 32 15.73 5.87 5.50
C ARG A 32 14.26 6.24 5.36
N ILE A 33 13.40 5.58 6.13
CA ILE A 33 11.97 5.88 6.14
C ILE A 33 11.75 7.05 7.10
N LEU A 34 11.49 8.24 6.56
CA LEU A 34 11.57 9.48 7.31
C LEU A 34 10.21 10.00 7.82
N LYS A 35 9.09 9.61 7.21
CA LYS A 35 7.81 10.23 7.58
C LYS A 35 6.60 9.33 7.33
N LYS A 36 5.78 9.17 8.37
CA LYS A 36 4.37 8.80 8.27
C LYS A 36 3.60 10.13 8.33
N ASN A 37 3.07 10.61 7.21
CA ASN A 37 2.10 11.70 7.28
C ASN A 37 0.73 11.08 7.55
N GLU A 38 0.27 11.16 8.79
CA GLU A 38 -1.01 10.58 9.23
C GLU A 38 -2.23 11.31 8.68
N LYS A 39 -2.05 12.55 8.18
CA LYS A 39 -3.12 13.42 7.69
C LYS A 39 -3.10 13.54 6.16
N SER A 40 -3.27 12.44 5.44
CA SER A 40 -3.69 12.52 4.04
C SER A 40 -5.19 12.25 3.97
N LEU A 41 -5.95 13.15 3.34
CA LEU A 41 -7.38 12.99 3.07
C LEU A 41 -7.68 11.70 2.29
N VAL A 42 -6.67 11.14 1.61
CA VAL A 42 -6.80 10.00 0.71
C VAL A 42 -6.42 8.68 1.40
N GLY A 43 -5.75 8.68 2.55
CA GLY A 43 -5.32 7.46 3.24
C GLY A 43 -4.01 7.60 4.02
N LYS A 44 -3.18 6.55 4.05
CA LYS A 44 -1.84 6.60 4.68
C LYS A 44 -0.74 6.63 3.62
N ALA A 45 0.26 7.49 3.83
CA ALA A 45 1.43 7.61 2.95
C ALA A 45 2.72 7.33 3.72
N TYR A 46 3.63 6.59 3.08
CA TYR A 46 4.95 6.25 3.61
C TYR A 46 6.02 6.71 2.65
N TYR A 47 6.97 7.50 3.17
CA TYR A 47 8.02 8.16 2.39
C TYR A 47 9.37 7.51 2.68
N PHE A 48 10.02 7.02 1.63
CA PHE A 48 11.33 6.40 1.64
C PHE A 48 12.31 7.37 0.99
N CYS A 49 13.16 8.01 1.79
CA CYS A 49 14.21 8.91 1.29
C CYS A 49 15.60 8.27 1.51
N ASP A 50 16.66 8.99 1.14
CA ASP A 50 18.04 8.51 1.18
C ASP A 50 18.14 7.14 0.50
N LEU A 51 17.73 7.08 -0.77
CA LEU A 51 17.68 5.85 -1.54
C LEU A 51 19.08 5.22 -1.55
N LYS A 52 19.19 3.96 -1.10
CA LYS A 52 20.44 3.18 -1.15
C LYS A 52 20.46 2.21 -2.33
N SER A 53 19.50 2.34 -3.23
CA SER A 53 19.34 1.47 -4.38
C SER A 53 18.60 2.18 -5.50
N TRP A 54 19.18 2.05 -6.69
CA TRP A 54 18.61 2.48 -7.96
C TRP A 54 17.37 1.68 -8.40
N LYS A 55 17.04 0.56 -7.74
CA LYS A 55 15.84 -0.25 -8.07
C LYS A 55 14.72 0.04 -7.09
N VAL A 56 13.60 0.55 -7.60
CA VAL A 56 12.34 0.64 -6.87
C VAL A 56 11.52 -0.61 -7.16
N LYS A 57 11.21 -1.39 -6.14
CA LYS A 57 10.49 -2.66 -6.23
C LYS A 57 9.04 -2.54 -5.82
N SER A 58 8.25 -3.54 -6.17
CA SER A 58 6.86 -3.61 -5.73
C SER A 58 6.76 -3.75 -4.21
N PRO A 59 5.89 -3.00 -3.52
CA PRO A 59 5.61 -3.23 -2.11
C PRO A 59 4.67 -4.41 -1.87
N LEU A 60 3.98 -4.90 -2.90
CA LEU A 60 2.88 -5.86 -2.80
C LEU A 60 2.88 -6.87 -3.95
N SER A 61 2.41 -8.08 -3.69
CA SER A 61 2.10 -9.04 -4.75
C SER A 61 0.71 -8.75 -5.34
N GLY A 62 0.64 -8.59 -6.66
CA GLY A 62 -0.61 -8.22 -7.32
C GLY A 62 -0.43 -8.02 -8.83
N ILE A 63 -1.33 -7.24 -9.41
CA ILE A 63 -1.33 -6.85 -10.82
C ILE A 63 -1.16 -5.33 -10.89
N ILE A 64 -0.38 -4.87 -11.86
CA ILE A 64 -0.30 -3.44 -12.21
C ILE A 64 -1.63 -3.06 -12.84
N SER A 65 -2.50 -2.43 -12.06
CA SER A 65 -3.86 -2.09 -12.50
C SER A 65 -3.91 -0.79 -13.30
N LYS A 66 -2.99 0.14 -13.02
CA LYS A 66 -2.92 1.42 -13.72
C LYS A 66 -1.53 2.06 -13.62
N ILE A 67 -1.08 2.69 -14.70
CA ILE A 67 0.08 3.58 -14.72
C ILE A 67 -0.41 4.98 -15.08
N TYR A 68 -0.19 5.94 -14.19
CA TYR A 68 -0.65 7.31 -14.37
C TYR A 68 0.33 8.12 -15.23
N PRO A 69 -0.10 9.25 -15.83
CA PRO A 69 0.77 10.10 -16.66
C PRO A 69 2.01 10.65 -15.92
N ASN A 70 1.94 10.80 -14.60
CA ASN A 70 3.06 11.18 -13.74
C ASN A 70 3.92 9.97 -13.31
N TYR A 71 3.74 8.82 -13.97
CA TYR A 71 4.38 7.55 -13.66
C TYR A 71 4.11 7.01 -12.24
N ALA A 72 3.05 7.45 -11.57
CA ALA A 72 2.58 6.72 -10.40
C ALA A 72 2.03 5.35 -10.86
N ILE A 73 2.32 4.30 -10.09
CA ILE A 73 1.90 2.93 -10.40
C ILE A 73 0.90 2.46 -9.35
N GLN A 74 -0.26 2.00 -9.80
CA GLN A 74 -1.24 1.33 -8.95
C GLN A 74 -1.08 -0.18 -9.06
N ILE A 75 -0.92 -0.83 -7.90
CA ILE A 75 -0.90 -2.28 -7.76
C ILE A 75 -2.16 -2.70 -7.02
N THR A 76 -2.87 -3.67 -7.57
CA THR A 76 -4.04 -4.28 -6.95
C THR A 76 -3.75 -5.75 -6.66
N ASN A 77 -3.87 -6.18 -5.39
CA ASN A 77 -3.72 -7.60 -5.06
C ASN A 77 -4.99 -8.40 -5.40
N LYS A 78 -4.93 -9.72 -5.25
CA LYS A 78 -6.06 -10.63 -5.52
C LYS A 78 -7.27 -10.35 -4.63
N GLU A 79 -7.07 -9.72 -3.47
CA GLU A 79 -8.12 -9.34 -2.53
C GLU A 79 -8.72 -7.96 -2.79
N GLY A 80 -8.27 -7.26 -3.83
CA GLY A 80 -8.79 -5.95 -4.22
C GLY A 80 -8.16 -4.76 -3.48
N LEU A 81 -7.17 -4.98 -2.60
CA LEU A 81 -6.41 -3.91 -1.98
C LEU A 81 -5.57 -3.19 -3.04
N GLN A 82 -5.83 -1.91 -3.18
CA GLN A 82 -5.06 -1.02 -4.03
C GLN A 82 -3.95 -0.32 -3.23
N VAL A 83 -2.75 -0.28 -3.80
CA VAL A 83 -1.58 0.45 -3.29
C VAL A 83 -0.98 1.24 -4.44
N LEU A 84 -0.62 2.50 -4.19
CA LEU A 84 0.05 3.35 -5.18
C LEU A 84 1.51 3.53 -4.81
N VAL A 85 2.39 3.42 -5.80
CA VAL A 85 3.82 3.74 -5.69
C VAL A 85 4.08 4.96 -6.57
N ASN A 86 4.75 5.97 -6.03
CA ASN A 86 5.10 7.18 -6.76
C ASN A 86 6.53 7.62 -6.44
N ILE A 87 7.22 8.24 -7.38
CA ILE A 87 8.53 8.85 -7.19
C ILE A 87 8.33 10.36 -7.07
N GLN A 88 8.71 10.94 -5.94
CA GLN A 88 8.72 12.40 -5.75
C GLN A 88 10.05 12.96 -6.20
N LEU A 89 9.97 13.95 -7.09
CA LEU A 89 11.11 14.60 -7.70
C LEU A 89 11.33 16.01 -7.15
N ASP A 90 12.59 16.45 -7.15
CA ASP A 90 12.91 17.85 -6.93
C ASP A 90 12.40 18.70 -8.10
N ARG A 91 11.64 19.74 -7.76
CA ARG A 91 11.03 20.66 -8.72
C ARG A 91 11.91 21.87 -9.00
N LYS A 92 13.00 22.06 -8.23
CA LYS A 92 13.90 23.20 -8.41
C LYS A 92 14.66 23.14 -9.72
N ASN A 93 15.04 21.94 -10.16
CA ASN A 93 15.76 21.70 -11.41
C ASN A 93 14.96 20.72 -12.30
N PRO A 94 13.91 21.18 -12.99
CA PRO A 94 13.05 20.30 -13.76
C PRO A 94 13.83 19.65 -14.91
N MET A 95 13.84 18.32 -14.93
CA MET A 95 14.44 17.50 -15.97
C MET A 95 13.39 16.54 -16.56
N PRO A 96 13.48 16.16 -17.85
CA PRO A 96 12.63 15.13 -18.42
C PRO A 96 12.65 13.82 -17.61
N LEU A 97 11.48 13.22 -17.38
CA LEU A 97 11.30 12.06 -16.48
C LEU A 97 12.12 10.84 -16.94
N ASP A 98 12.20 10.62 -18.25
CA ASP A 98 12.97 9.58 -18.92
C ASP A 98 14.48 9.66 -18.64
N LYS A 99 14.99 10.85 -18.30
CA LYS A 99 16.37 11.03 -17.85
C LYS A 99 16.57 10.77 -16.36
N ILE A 100 15.50 10.73 -15.57
CA ILE A 100 15.56 10.53 -14.12
C ILE A 100 15.34 9.05 -13.79
N PHE A 101 14.32 8.42 -14.38
CA PHE A 101 13.99 7.03 -14.16
C PHE A 101 13.28 6.39 -15.36
N GLN A 102 13.35 5.07 -15.43
CA GLN A 102 12.60 4.25 -16.38
C GLN A 102 11.58 3.37 -15.65
N CYS A 103 10.36 3.26 -16.19
CA CYS A 103 9.36 2.31 -15.75
C CYS A 103 9.59 0.95 -16.42
N GLU A 104 9.72 -0.10 -15.61
CA GLU A 104 10.05 -1.47 -16.07
C GLU A 104 8.83 -2.37 -16.26
N VAL A 105 7.65 -1.89 -15.90
CA VAL A 105 6.40 -2.66 -15.93
C VAL A 105 5.34 -1.97 -16.77
N LYS A 106 4.35 -2.74 -17.21
CA LYS A 106 3.18 -2.31 -17.96
C LYS A 106 1.89 -2.67 -17.22
N GLU A 107 0.79 -2.02 -17.60
CA GLU A 107 -0.54 -2.39 -17.10
C GLU A 107 -0.85 -3.85 -17.46
N GLY A 108 -1.42 -4.59 -16.50
CA GLY A 108 -1.69 -6.02 -16.61
C GLY A 108 -0.56 -6.93 -16.11
N ASP A 109 0.65 -6.40 -15.88
CA ASP A 109 1.77 -7.21 -15.41
C ASP A 109 1.54 -7.74 -13.99
N LYS A 110 1.90 -9.01 -13.77
CA LYS A 110 1.92 -9.62 -12.44
C LYS A 110 3.21 -9.26 -11.73
N VAL A 111 3.10 -8.68 -10.54
CA VAL A 111 4.25 -8.24 -9.74
C VAL A 111 4.26 -8.87 -8.36
N ASN A 112 5.45 -8.93 -7.77
CA ASN A 112 5.67 -9.33 -6.38
C ASN A 112 6.82 -8.49 -5.78
N PRO A 113 7.08 -8.56 -4.46
CA PRO A 113 8.12 -7.75 -3.83
C PRO A 113 9.56 -7.89 -4.34
N LYS A 114 9.84 -8.85 -5.22
CA LYS A 114 11.15 -8.99 -5.86
C LYS A 114 11.22 -8.27 -7.21
N ILE A 115 10.08 -7.96 -7.83
CA ILE A 115 9.98 -7.31 -9.14
C ILE A 115 10.28 -5.82 -9.01
N THR A 116 11.11 -5.32 -9.93
CA THR A 116 11.44 -3.91 -10.08
C THR A 116 10.33 -3.21 -10.85
N LEU A 117 9.81 -2.10 -10.30
CA LEU A 117 8.86 -1.21 -10.94
C LEU A 117 9.57 -0.09 -11.69
N PHE A 118 10.60 0.50 -11.08
CA PHE A 118 11.38 1.58 -11.67
C PHE A 118 12.88 1.36 -11.50
N ILE A 119 13.63 1.81 -12.49
CA ILE A 119 15.08 2.00 -12.43
C ILE A 119 15.34 3.50 -12.36
N VAL A 120 16.01 3.95 -11.31
CA VAL A 120 16.39 5.35 -11.09
C VAL A 120 17.82 5.54 -11.59
N TYR A 121 18.02 6.50 -12.50
CA TYR A 121 19.33 6.85 -13.06
C TYR A 121 19.96 8.03 -12.34
N LEU A 122 19.16 9.01 -11.94
CA LEU A 122 19.64 10.23 -11.30
C LEU A 122 19.01 10.40 -9.91
N GLU A 123 19.64 9.76 -8.92
CA GLU A 123 19.15 9.74 -7.53
C GLU A 123 19.03 11.15 -6.91
N GLU A 124 19.90 12.09 -7.31
CA GLU A 124 19.89 13.48 -6.82
C GLU A 124 18.59 14.23 -7.13
N GLN A 125 17.87 13.84 -8.18
CA GLN A 125 16.57 14.42 -8.53
C GLN A 125 15.41 13.77 -7.77
N VAL A 126 15.64 12.67 -7.06
CA VAL A 126 14.59 11.94 -6.34
C VAL A 126 14.59 12.32 -4.87
N ILE A 127 13.57 13.05 -4.44
CA ILE A 127 13.34 13.42 -3.04
C ILE A 127 12.95 12.16 -2.23
N SER A 128 12.01 11.38 -2.75
CA SER A 128 11.55 10.16 -2.07
C SER A 128 10.78 9.21 -2.99
N VAL A 129 10.77 7.94 -2.62
CA VAL A 129 9.77 6.98 -3.12
C VAL A 129 8.62 6.94 -2.12
N CYS A 130 7.40 7.08 -2.60
CA CYS A 130 6.19 7.12 -1.80
C CYS A 130 5.35 5.87 -2.03
N VAL A 131 4.88 5.25 -0.93
CA VAL A 131 3.84 4.21 -0.98
C VAL A 131 2.58 4.77 -0.33
N TYR A 132 1.51 4.92 -1.11
CA TYR A 132 0.21 5.32 -0.63
C TYR A 132 -0.70 4.10 -0.52
N ILE A 133 -1.36 4.01 0.62
CA ILE A 133 -2.44 3.06 0.88
C ILE A 133 -3.72 3.90 0.94
N PRO A 134 -4.44 4.04 -0.19
CA PRO A 134 -5.70 4.77 -0.20
C PRO A 134 -6.70 4.15 0.77
N TRP A 135 -7.46 4.99 1.48
CA TRP A 135 -8.49 4.53 2.39
C TRP A 135 -9.63 3.88 1.60
N GLN A 136 -9.77 2.57 1.77
CA GLN A 136 -10.76 1.75 1.09
C GLN A 136 -11.66 1.14 2.17
N PRO A 137 -12.68 1.86 2.68
CA PRO A 137 -13.43 1.46 3.89
C PRO A 137 -14.19 0.14 3.73
N GLU A 138 -14.47 -0.26 2.48
CA GLU A 138 -15.13 -1.53 2.17
C GLU A 138 -14.24 -2.74 2.44
N ILE A 139 -12.92 -2.55 2.36
CA ILE A 139 -11.93 -3.62 2.42
C ILE A 139 -11.05 -3.43 3.66
N ILE A 140 -10.47 -2.26 3.86
CA ILE A 140 -9.50 -1.97 4.93
C ILE A 140 -10.21 -1.83 6.27
N GLY A 141 -9.90 -2.74 7.20
CA GLY A 141 -10.35 -2.67 8.57
C GLY A 141 -9.41 -1.88 9.48
N LYS A 142 -8.10 -2.08 9.32
CA LYS A 142 -7.06 -1.37 10.09
C LYS A 142 -5.74 -1.37 9.32
N ILE A 143 -5.07 -0.22 9.27
CA ILE A 143 -3.66 -0.17 8.86
C ILE A 143 -2.82 -0.13 10.12
N GLY A 144 -1.96 -1.13 10.30
CA GLY A 144 -1.08 -1.29 11.45
C GLY A 144 -0.10 -0.14 11.65
N GLU A 145 0.68 -0.25 12.71
CA GLU A 145 1.76 0.68 12.99
C GLU A 145 2.95 0.44 12.07
N PHE A 146 3.71 1.51 11.90
CA PHE A 146 4.92 1.48 11.09
C PHE A 146 6.01 0.67 11.81
N GLN A 147 6.62 -0.28 11.11
CA GLN A 147 7.76 -1.04 11.62
C GLN A 147 9.06 -0.41 11.11
N LYS A 148 9.90 0.12 12.02
CA LYS A 148 11.22 0.69 11.69
C LYS A 148 12.18 -0.41 11.16
N ASN A 149 13.06 0.03 10.25
CA ASN A 149 14.24 -0.57 9.60
C ASN A 149 14.58 -2.07 9.82
N ASP A 150 15.05 -2.70 8.74
CA ASP A 150 15.60 -4.08 8.59
C ASP A 150 14.62 -5.26 8.55
N LYS A 151 13.31 -4.98 8.46
CA LYS A 151 12.30 -6.03 8.28
C LYS A 151 11.88 -6.18 6.82
N LYS A 152 11.52 -7.42 6.45
CA LYS A 152 10.89 -7.76 5.15
C LYS A 152 9.57 -7.01 4.90
N CYS A 153 9.04 -6.33 5.92
CA CYS A 153 7.76 -5.64 5.95
C CYS A 153 7.90 -4.31 6.71
N PHE A 154 7.30 -3.23 6.18
CA PHE A 154 7.27 -1.93 6.84
C PHE A 154 5.89 -1.58 7.44
N VAL A 155 4.82 -2.18 6.92
CA VAL A 155 3.47 -2.04 7.47
C VAL A 155 2.61 -3.26 7.15
N LYS A 156 1.74 -3.60 8.09
CA LYS A 156 0.71 -4.62 7.94
C LYS A 156 -0.65 -3.97 7.72
N VAL A 157 -1.32 -4.33 6.63
CA VAL A 157 -2.68 -3.88 6.34
C VAL A 157 -3.63 -5.01 6.68
N HIS A 158 -4.59 -4.75 7.55
CA HIS A 158 -5.65 -5.67 7.91
C HIS A 158 -6.93 -5.30 7.15
N TYR A 159 -7.51 -6.28 6.48
CA TYR A 159 -8.71 -6.09 5.68
C TYR A 159 -9.72 -7.20 5.90
N ARG A 160 -10.98 -6.87 5.66
CA ARG A 160 -12.10 -7.81 5.72
C ARG A 160 -11.99 -8.80 4.55
N ASN A 161 -12.20 -10.07 4.84
CA ASN A 161 -12.20 -11.13 3.85
C ASN A 161 -13.36 -10.88 2.87
N PRO A 162 -13.10 -10.60 1.58
CA PRO A 162 -14.16 -10.39 0.59
C PRO A 162 -14.98 -11.67 0.33
N TYR A 163 -14.44 -12.85 0.69
CA TYR A 163 -15.12 -14.15 0.58
C TYR A 163 -15.93 -14.53 1.83
N SER A 164 -15.92 -13.70 2.88
CA SER A 164 -16.80 -13.93 4.02
C SER A 164 -18.25 -13.66 3.59
N LYS A 165 -19.01 -14.73 3.36
CA LYS A 165 -20.47 -14.72 3.03
C LYS A 165 -21.35 -14.11 4.13
N LEU A 166 -20.80 -13.38 5.09
CA LEU A 166 -21.55 -12.57 6.05
C LEU A 166 -22.00 -11.28 5.34
N GLN A 167 -22.98 -11.48 4.46
CA GLN A 167 -23.96 -10.52 3.95
C GLN A 167 -23.56 -9.05 4.12
N PHE A 168 -22.99 -8.47 3.06
CA PHE A 168 -23.31 -7.08 2.75
C PHE A 168 -24.83 -7.03 2.49
N LYS A 169 -25.63 -6.78 3.53
CA LYS A 169 -26.94 -6.18 3.33
C LYS A 169 -26.67 -4.86 2.62
N LYS A 170 -26.89 -4.84 1.30
CA LYS A 170 -27.01 -3.64 0.48
C LYS A 170 -27.75 -2.56 1.29
N HIS A 171 -27.02 -1.56 1.77
CA HIS A 171 -27.62 -0.25 2.05
C HIS A 171 -27.44 0.54 0.77
N GLY A 172 -28.52 0.65 0.01
CA GLY A 172 -28.53 1.22 -1.33
C GLY A 172 -29.60 0.55 -2.20
N LYS A 173 -30.86 0.65 -1.78
CA LYS A 173 -31.96 0.75 -2.74
C LYS A 173 -31.93 2.21 -3.22
N TYR A 174 -31.74 2.40 -4.52
CA TYR A 174 -32.18 3.62 -5.20
C TYR A 174 -33.66 3.49 -5.51
#